data_AF-C1GNN9-F1
#
_entry.id   AF-C1GNN9-F1
#
_cell.length_a   1.000
_cell.length_b   1.000
_cell.length_c   1.000
_cell.angle_alpha   90.00
_cell.angle_beta   90.00
_cell.angle_gamma   90.00
#
_symmetry.space_group_name_H-M   'P 1'
#
loop_
_entity.id
_entity.type
_entity.pdbx_description
1 polymer ?
#
loop_
_entity_poly.entity_id
_entity_poly.type
_entity_poly.pdbx_seq_one_letter_code
_entity_poly.pdbx_strand_id
1 'polypeptide(L)'
;MTRLTEKAEEKRNEIKRIIAKDAESYEGDNKQYNMKDTNEVLKDMVSEMGFKDMDWTMWLFTKSTTIINNSRSMYLVPIYTLSGNPEIVPGGALLEGCSIHITDEPWLRPKAVIVFIFPPSRSQHPRYSPGYLNP
;
A
#
# COMPACT_ATOMS: atom_id res chain seq x y z
N MET A 1 -6.82 6.87 -10.44
CA MET A 1 -6.94 7.15 -8.99
C MET A 1 -8.40 7.01 -8.62
N THR A 2 -8.71 6.36 -7.50
CA THR A 2 -10.09 6.03 -7.08
C THR A 2 -10.29 6.51 -5.65
N ARG A 3 -11.38 7.22 -5.37
CA ARG A 3 -11.67 7.68 -3.99
C ARG A 3 -12.05 6.50 -3.11
N LEU A 4 -11.62 6.53 -1.84
CA LEU A 4 -12.04 5.55 -0.85
C LEU A 4 -13.55 5.66 -0.57
N THR A 5 -14.16 4.53 -0.18
CA THR A 5 -15.50 4.54 0.41
C THR A 5 -15.46 5.28 1.75
N GLU A 6 -16.62 5.77 2.22
CA GLU A 6 -16.70 6.50 3.49
C GLU A 6 -16.13 5.68 4.66
N LYS A 7 -16.50 4.40 4.76
CA LYS A 7 -15.96 3.49 5.77
C LYS A 7 -14.46 3.27 5.66
N ALA A 8 -13.94 3.08 4.45
CA ALA A 8 -12.50 2.93 4.25
C ALA A 8 -11.75 4.22 4.62
N GLU A 9 -12.34 5.39 4.34
CA GLU A 9 -11.76 6.70 4.73
C GLU A 9 -11.79 6.92 6.25
N GLU A 10 -12.87 6.54 6.94
CA GLU A 10 -12.93 6.57 8.41
C GLU A 10 -11.80 5.76 9.04
N LYS A 11 -11.60 4.53 8.55
CA LYS A 11 -10.53 3.63 9.00
C LYS A 11 -9.15 4.17 8.68
N ARG A 12 -8.97 4.74 7.49
CA ARG A 12 -7.73 5.42 7.10
C ARG A 12 -7.41 6.61 8.03
N ASN A 13 -8.41 7.39 8.43
CA ASN A 13 -8.24 8.47 9.41
C ASN A 13 -7.96 7.97 10.84
N GLU A 14 -8.52 6.82 11.23
CA GLU A 14 -8.18 6.13 12.48
C GLU A 14 -6.70 5.71 12.49
N ILE A 15 -6.22 5.05 11.43
CA ILE A 15 -4.81 4.68 11.27
C ILE A 15 -3.91 5.91 11.31
N LYS A 16 -4.26 6.98 10.57
CA LYS A 16 -3.52 8.24 10.57
C LYS A 16 -3.36 8.80 11.98
N ARG A 17 -4.40 8.79 12.81
CA ARG A 17 -4.32 9.25 14.21
C ARG A 17 -3.38 8.40 15.06
N ILE A 18 -3.37 7.08 14.85
CA ILE A 18 -2.48 6.16 15.59
C ILE A 18 -1.01 6.43 15.27
N ILE A 19 -0.69 6.68 14.00
CA ILE A 19 0.69 6.78 13.54
C ILE A 19 1.25 8.21 13.43
N ALA A 20 0.40 9.25 13.48
CA ALA A 20 0.80 10.64 13.18
C ALA A 20 2.05 11.10 13.97
N LYS A 21 2.04 10.91 15.29
CA LYS A 21 3.15 11.33 16.16
C LYS A 21 4.47 10.63 15.81
N ASP A 22 4.41 9.33 15.55
CA ASP A 22 5.58 8.56 15.14
C ASP A 22 6.07 9.00 13.76
N ALA A 23 5.17 9.11 12.77
CA ALA A 23 5.51 9.51 11.41
C ALA A 23 6.15 10.91 11.33
N GLU A 24 5.71 11.87 12.15
CA GLU A 24 6.24 13.24 12.17
C GLU A 24 7.62 13.37 12.83
N SER A 25 7.89 12.55 13.85
CA SER A 25 9.12 12.64 14.65
C SER A 25 10.22 11.67 14.21
N TYR A 26 9.91 10.77 13.29
CA TYR A 26 10.82 9.71 12.88
C TYR A 26 11.81 10.19 11.80
N GLU A 27 13.10 10.11 12.11
CA GLU A 27 14.19 10.57 11.23
C GLU A 27 15.07 9.43 10.67
N GLY A 28 14.67 8.17 10.89
CA GLY A 28 15.42 6.99 10.44
C GLY A 28 15.21 6.65 8.96
N ASP A 29 15.66 5.46 8.57
CA ASP A 29 15.37 4.87 7.24
C ASP A 29 13.90 4.44 7.11
N ASN A 30 13.46 4.10 5.89
CA ASN A 30 12.10 3.65 5.65
C ASN A 30 11.68 2.57 6.67
N LYS A 31 10.53 2.75 7.30
CA LYS A 31 10.06 1.96 8.44
C LYS A 31 8.75 1.26 8.09
N GLN A 32 8.67 -0.03 8.39
CA GLN A 32 7.41 -0.76 8.30
C GLN A 32 6.59 -0.61 9.59
N TYR A 33 5.28 -0.39 9.46
CA TYR A 33 4.35 -0.46 10.56
C TYR A 33 3.70 -1.83 10.61
N ASN A 34 4.01 -2.60 11.66
CA ASN A 34 3.48 -3.96 11.89
C ASN A 34 2.82 -4.10 13.27
N MET A 35 2.38 -3.00 13.88
CA MET A 35 1.77 -3.05 15.22
C MET A 35 0.37 -3.67 15.15
N LYS A 36 0.00 -4.43 16.17
CA LYS A 36 -1.29 -5.14 16.22
C LYS A 36 -2.48 -4.20 15.99
N ASP A 37 -2.52 -3.08 16.72
CA ASP A 37 -3.61 -2.11 16.65
C ASP A 37 -3.79 -1.50 15.26
N THR A 38 -2.69 -1.22 14.55
CA THR A 38 -2.77 -0.71 13.18
C THR A 38 -3.17 -1.81 12.20
N ASN A 39 -2.71 -3.05 12.40
CA ASN A 39 -3.04 -4.17 11.53
C ASN A 39 -4.54 -4.56 11.59
N GLU A 40 -5.18 -4.47 12.77
CA GLU A 40 -6.61 -4.75 12.90
C GLU A 40 -7.45 -3.74 12.12
N VAL A 41 -7.19 -2.44 12.31
CA VAL A 41 -7.89 -1.37 11.56
C VAL A 41 -7.58 -1.43 10.06
N LEU A 42 -6.35 -1.77 9.71
CA LEU A 42 -5.93 -1.90 8.31
C LEU A 42 -6.64 -3.06 7.61
N LYS A 43 -6.82 -4.20 8.27
CA LYS A 43 -7.59 -5.33 7.74
C LYS A 43 -9.03 -4.93 7.42
N ASP A 44 -9.67 -4.18 8.32
CA ASP A 44 -11.03 -3.67 8.10
C ASP A 44 -11.06 -2.71 6.90
N MET A 45 -10.11 -1.77 6.82
CA MET A 45 -9.99 -0.85 5.70
C MET A 45 -9.86 -1.57 4.36
N VAL A 46 -8.93 -2.53 4.26
CA VAL A 46 -8.69 -3.33 3.05
C VAL A 46 -9.93 -4.14 2.66
N SER A 47 -10.67 -4.66 3.64
CA SER A 47 -11.93 -5.38 3.42
C SER A 47 -13.04 -4.46 2.89
N GLU A 48 -13.16 -3.25 3.42
CA GLU A 48 -14.13 -2.22 2.96
C GLU A 48 -13.80 -1.67 1.56
N MET A 49 -12.53 -1.77 1.15
CA MET A 49 -12.12 -1.51 -0.23
C MET A 49 -12.44 -2.66 -1.20
N GLY A 50 -12.91 -3.81 -0.69
CA GLY A 50 -13.24 -4.99 -1.50
C GLY A 50 -12.08 -5.98 -1.69
N PHE A 51 -10.99 -5.85 -0.94
CA PHE A 51 -9.78 -6.65 -1.10
C PHE A 51 -9.60 -7.73 -0.01
N LYS A 52 -10.68 -8.46 0.30
CA LYS A 52 -10.73 -9.41 1.44
C LYS A 52 -9.64 -10.50 1.43
N ASP A 53 -9.18 -10.90 0.26
CA ASP A 53 -8.21 -11.99 0.06
C ASP A 53 -6.84 -11.49 -0.44
N MET A 54 -6.55 -10.19 -0.30
CA MET A 54 -5.25 -9.61 -0.66
C MET A 54 -4.34 -9.49 0.56
N ASP A 55 -3.03 -9.54 0.31
CA ASP A 55 -2.01 -9.20 1.30
C ASP A 55 -1.80 -7.68 1.33
N TRP A 56 -1.32 -7.17 2.46
CA TRP A 56 -0.98 -5.76 2.58
C TRP A 56 0.25 -5.52 3.44
N THR A 57 0.88 -4.36 3.25
CA THR A 57 1.95 -3.86 4.13
C THR A 57 1.90 -2.35 4.20
N MET A 58 2.25 -1.77 5.36
CA MET A 58 2.26 -0.33 5.57
C MET A 58 3.66 0.16 5.87
N TRP A 59 4.10 1.19 5.15
CA TRP A 59 5.44 1.75 5.27
C TRP A 59 5.42 3.26 5.39
N LEU A 60 6.25 3.78 6.29
CA LEU A 60 6.74 5.14 6.27
C LEU A 60 7.97 5.22 5.37
N PHE A 61 7.91 6.06 4.34
CA PHE A 61 9.05 6.39 3.51
C PHE A 61 9.66 7.70 3.98
N THR A 62 10.91 7.66 4.44
CA THR A 62 11.71 8.85 4.79
C THR A 62 12.69 9.22 3.67
N LYS A 63 12.96 8.27 2.76
CA LYS A 63 13.82 8.43 1.58
C LYS A 63 13.07 8.03 0.32
N SER A 64 13.41 8.66 -0.81
CA SER A 64 12.85 8.28 -2.10
C SER A 64 13.25 6.84 -2.43
N THR A 65 12.32 6.03 -2.94
CA THR A 65 12.59 4.63 -3.25
C THR A 65 11.81 4.15 -4.47
N THR A 66 12.39 3.22 -5.22
CA THR A 66 11.66 2.51 -6.27
C THR A 66 10.77 1.46 -5.62
N ILE A 67 9.51 1.39 -6.04
CA ILE A 67 8.55 0.39 -5.59
C ILE A 67 8.66 -0.83 -6.50
N ILE A 68 8.98 -1.99 -5.91
CA ILE A 68 9.03 -3.25 -6.63
C ILE A 68 7.62 -3.83 -6.73
N ASN A 69 7.15 -4.11 -7.95
CA ASN A 69 5.79 -4.58 -8.22
C ASN A 69 5.79 -5.83 -9.10
N ASN A 70 6.36 -6.91 -8.57
CA ASN A 70 6.47 -8.19 -9.29
C ASN A 70 5.11 -8.78 -9.67
N SER A 71 4.05 -8.50 -8.91
CA SER A 71 2.68 -8.95 -9.24
C SER A 71 2.07 -8.19 -10.42
N ARG A 72 2.65 -7.04 -10.81
CA ARG A 72 2.08 -6.08 -11.76
C ARG A 72 0.63 -5.68 -11.43
N SER A 73 0.26 -5.83 -10.17
CA SER A 73 -1.05 -5.47 -9.66
C SER A 73 -0.87 -5.18 -8.19
N MET A 74 -0.75 -3.89 -7.89
CA MET A 74 -0.59 -3.37 -6.55
C MET A 74 -1.41 -2.10 -6.42
N TYR A 75 -2.12 -1.97 -5.31
CA TYR A 75 -2.82 -0.75 -4.96
C TYR A 75 -2.05 -0.02 -3.87
N LEU A 76 -1.90 1.28 -4.04
CA LEU A 76 -1.29 2.17 -3.06
C LEU A 76 -2.38 3.04 -2.46
N VAL A 77 -2.38 3.14 -1.14
CA VAL A 77 -3.27 4.01 -0.39
C VAL A 77 -2.42 4.93 0.49
N PRO A 78 -2.34 6.24 0.17
CA PRO A 78 -1.70 7.21 1.04
C PRO A 78 -2.47 7.35 2.34
N ILE A 79 -1.85 6.93 3.43
CA ILE A 79 -2.40 7.03 4.77
C ILE A 79 -2.05 8.36 5.39
N TYR A 80 -0.81 8.81 5.25
CA TYR A 80 -0.42 10.12 5.75
C TYR A 80 0.64 10.74 4.86
N THR A 81 0.32 11.87 4.25
CA THR A 81 1.27 12.66 3.47
C THR A 81 1.83 13.74 4.37
N LEU A 82 3.09 13.61 4.76
CA LEU A 82 3.81 14.66 5.47
C LEU A 82 4.18 15.77 4.45
N SER A 83 4.67 16.90 4.94
CA SER A 83 4.99 18.06 4.10
C SER A 83 5.91 17.69 2.91
N GLY A 84 5.65 18.29 1.75
CA GLY A 84 6.50 18.15 0.56
C GLY A 84 5.84 17.62 -0.72
N ASN A 85 4.51 17.63 -0.82
CA ASN A 85 3.77 17.17 -2.01
C ASN A 85 4.23 15.78 -2.49
N PRO A 86 4.05 14.73 -1.68
CA PRO A 86 4.51 13.41 -2.06
C PRO A 86 3.88 12.98 -3.38
N GLU A 87 4.72 12.47 -4.28
CA GLU A 87 4.34 12.04 -5.62
C GLU A 87 4.84 10.61 -5.85
N ILE A 88 4.16 9.95 -6.77
CA ILE A 88 4.56 8.69 -7.36
C ILE A 88 4.84 8.92 -8.84
N VAL A 89 5.99 8.47 -9.32
CA VAL A 89 6.47 8.77 -10.67
C VAL A 89 6.74 7.47 -11.43
N PRO A 90 6.02 7.20 -12.54
CA PRO A 90 4.88 7.96 -13.04
C PRO A 90 3.63 7.74 -12.18
N GLY A 91 2.70 8.71 -12.16
CA GLY A 91 1.41 8.58 -11.48
C GLY A 91 0.91 9.84 -10.77
N GLY A 92 1.78 10.82 -10.53
CA GLY A 92 1.43 12.15 -10.01
C GLY A 92 1.34 12.23 -8.49
N ALA A 93 0.60 13.21 -7.98
CA ALA A 93 0.50 13.47 -6.55
C ALA A 93 -0.20 12.33 -5.80
N LEU A 94 0.31 12.00 -4.61
CA LEU A 94 -0.33 11.11 -3.67
C LEU A 94 -1.37 11.89 -2.88
N LEU A 95 -2.64 11.61 -3.14
CA LEU A 95 -3.75 12.23 -2.44
C LEU A 95 -4.27 11.29 -1.35
N GLU A 96 -4.31 11.83 -0.13
CA GLU A 96 -4.99 11.20 0.99
C GLU A 96 -6.46 10.91 0.65
N GLY A 97 -6.96 9.75 1.08
CA GLY A 97 -8.32 9.30 0.81
C GLY A 97 -8.59 8.83 -0.62
N CYS A 98 -7.51 8.58 -1.38
CA CYS A 98 -7.57 7.93 -2.67
C CYS A 98 -6.70 6.67 -2.70
N SER A 99 -7.00 5.76 -3.63
CA SER A 99 -6.16 4.65 -4.01
C SER A 99 -5.64 4.81 -5.44
N ILE A 100 -4.46 4.26 -5.68
CA ILE A 100 -3.80 4.25 -6.99
C ILE A 100 -3.49 2.81 -7.33
N HIS A 101 -3.96 2.33 -8.48
CA HIS A 101 -3.54 1.05 -9.01
C HIS A 101 -2.29 1.25 -9.85
N ILE A 102 -1.23 0.51 -9.56
CA ILE A 102 0.01 0.50 -10.31
C ILE A 102 0.30 -0.90 -10.85
N THR A 103 0.80 -0.93 -12.08
CA THR A 103 1.21 -2.16 -12.79
C THR A 103 2.71 -2.21 -13.04
N ASP A 104 3.39 -1.07 -12.83
CA ASP A 104 4.83 -0.88 -13.09
C ASP A 104 5.59 -0.69 -11.77
N GLU A 105 6.85 -0.28 -11.87
CA GLU A 105 7.76 -0.01 -10.75
C GLU A 105 8.06 1.49 -10.60
N PRO A 106 7.14 2.27 -10.01
CA PRO A 106 7.30 3.71 -9.92
C PRO A 106 8.28 4.11 -8.80
N TRP A 107 8.78 5.34 -8.91
CA TRP A 107 9.55 5.99 -7.88
C TRP A 107 8.63 6.74 -6.92
N LEU A 108 8.78 6.47 -5.63
CA LEU A 108 8.02 7.11 -4.56
C LEU A 108 8.89 8.17 -3.88
N ARG A 109 8.37 9.39 -3.74
CA ARG A 109 9.03 10.44 -2.96
C ARG A 109 8.93 10.20 -1.45
N PRO A 110 9.87 10.75 -0.67
CA PRO A 110 9.88 10.58 0.78
C PRO A 110 8.69 11.30 1.43
N LYS A 111 8.60 11.13 2.75
CA LYS A 111 7.67 11.78 3.66
C LYS A 111 6.21 11.39 3.41
N ALA A 112 5.97 10.10 3.17
CA ALA A 112 4.64 9.55 3.06
C ALA A 112 4.53 8.20 3.78
N VAL A 113 3.39 7.98 4.43
CA VAL A 113 2.97 6.65 4.89
C VAL A 113 2.00 6.07 3.89
N ILE A 114 2.37 4.95 3.29
CA ILE A 114 1.62 4.28 2.24
C ILE A 114 1.28 2.86 2.67
N VAL A 115 0.05 2.45 2.42
CA VAL A 115 -0.34 1.03 2.43
C VAL A 115 -0.25 0.50 1.00
N PHE A 116 0.43 -0.62 0.86
CA PHE A 116 0.43 -1.42 -0.36
C PHE A 116 -0.50 -2.60 -0.18
N ILE A 117 -1.32 -2.88 -1.19
CA ILE A 117 -2.25 -4.00 -1.24
C ILE A 117 -1.94 -4.78 -2.52
N PHE A 118 -1.72 -6.09 -2.43
CA PHE A 118 -1.25 -6.90 -3.55
C PHE A 118 -1.76 -8.34 -3.45
N PRO A 119 -1.82 -9.08 -4.58
CA PRO A 119 -2.19 -10.48 -4.59
C PRO A 119 -1.31 -11.31 -3.65
N PRO A 120 -1.88 -12.27 -2.92
CA PRO A 120 -1.12 -13.07 -1.99
C PRO A 120 -0.07 -13.90 -2.72
N SER A 121 1.11 -14.07 -2.14
CA SER A 121 2.27 -14.69 -2.81
C SER A 121 1.97 -16.06 -3.44
N ARG A 122 1.03 -16.82 -2.86
CA ARG A 122 0.60 -18.14 -3.36
C ARG A 122 -0.16 -18.11 -4.67
N SER A 123 -0.66 -16.95 -5.11
CA SER A 123 -1.36 -16.78 -6.38
C SER A 123 -0.43 -16.79 -7.60
N GLN A 124 0.90 -16.75 -7.39
CA GLN A 124 1.90 -16.79 -8.47
C GLN A 124 2.28 -18.21 -8.94
N HIS A 125 1.57 -19.26 -8.53
CA HIS A 125 1.71 -20.56 -9.19
C HIS A 125 0.78 -20.61 -10.41
N PRO A 126 1.29 -20.43 -11.65
CA PRO A 126 0.52 -20.84 -12.81
C PRO A 126 0.28 -22.34 -12.68
N ARG A 127 -0.99 -22.74 -12.73
CA ARG A 127 -1.36 -24.14 -13.00
C ARG A 127 -0.84 -24.48 -14.40
N TYR A 128 0.44 -24.83 -14.52
CA TYR A 128 0.96 -25.47 -15.71
C TYR A 128 0.50 -26.92 -15.67
N SER A 129 -0.46 -27.19 -16.55
CA SER A 129 -1.08 -28.48 -16.82
C SER A 129 -0.06 -29.54 -17.25
N PRO A 130 -0.27 -30.81 -16.88
CA PRO A 130 0.64 -31.90 -17.23
C PRO A 130 0.51 -32.22 -18.73
N GLY A 131 1.44 -31.68 -19.50
CA GLY A 131 1.56 -31.93 -20.93
C GLY A 131 2.87 -32.62 -21.25
N TYR A 132 3.01 -33.89 -20.90
CA TYR A 132 3.89 -34.83 -21.61
C TYR A 132 3.17 -36.17 -21.73
N LEU A 133 2.23 -36.18 -22.68
CA LEU A 133 1.87 -37.38 -23.43
C LEU A 133 3.15 -37.84 -24.15
N ASN A 134 3.76 -38.94 -23.71
CA ASN A 134 4.64 -39.70 -24.57
C ASN A 134 3.81 -40.81 -25.23
N PRO A 135 3.84 -40.92 -26.57
CA PRO A 135 3.10 -41.92 -27.33
C PRO A 135 3.54 -43.35 -27.01
#